data_AF-A0A7V9V498-F1
#
_entry.id   AF-A0A7V9V498-F1
#
_cell.length_a   1.000
_cell.length_b   1.000
_cell.length_c   1.000
_cell.angle_alpha   90.00
_cell.angle_beta   90.00
_cell.angle_gamma   90.00
#
_symmetry.space_group_name_H-M   'P 1'
#
loop_
_entity.id
_entity.type
_entity.pdbx_description
1 polymer ?
#
loop_
_entity_poly.entity_id
_entity_poly.type
_entity_poly.pdbx_seq_one_letter_code
_entity_poly.pdbx_strand_id
1 'polypeptide(L)'
;QYLREWGGNWLKDAPQRLVYIDRYQSELYPEGNRRVVVLSQVLPANSTIGYDEFGFLTVEKVNGKEIKSLRDLAEAVKQPLDGFIKIETAEDPKQLELDASEVAQEAASVQENYGLPALERLE
;
A
#
# COMPACT_ATOMS: atom_id res chain seq x y z
N GLN A 1 4.27 -14.57 -4.47
CA GLN A 1 3.42 -13.91 -5.49
C GLN A 1 2.10 -13.58 -4.82
N TYR A 2 1.79 -12.29 -4.65
CA TYR A 2 0.67 -11.79 -3.84
C TYR A 2 -0.70 -12.35 -4.27
N LEU A 3 -0.97 -12.40 -5.58
CA LEU A 3 -2.27 -12.87 -6.09
C LEU A 3 -2.64 -14.32 -5.73
N ARG A 4 -1.68 -15.13 -5.26
CA ARG A 4 -1.96 -16.49 -4.78
C ARG A 4 -2.79 -16.53 -3.49
N GLU A 5 -2.96 -15.40 -2.80
CA GLU A 5 -3.85 -15.29 -1.64
C GLU A 5 -5.31 -15.62 -1.96
N TRP A 6 -5.73 -15.47 -3.23
CA TRP A 6 -7.05 -15.91 -3.72
C TRP A 6 -7.11 -17.41 -4.09
N GLY A 7 -6.09 -18.20 -3.75
CA GLY A 7 -6.08 -19.65 -3.97
C GLY A 7 -5.83 -20.07 -5.42
N GLY A 8 -6.17 -21.32 -5.74
CA GLY A 8 -5.82 -21.96 -7.02
C GLY A 8 -6.49 -21.34 -8.25
N ASN A 9 -7.57 -20.58 -8.07
CA ASN A 9 -8.34 -19.94 -9.14
C ASN A 9 -8.20 -18.41 -9.13
N TRP A 10 -7.10 -17.88 -8.55
CA TRP A 10 -6.84 -16.45 -8.42
C TRP A 10 -6.97 -15.64 -9.72
N LEU A 11 -6.75 -16.26 -10.89
CA LEU A 11 -6.95 -15.63 -12.18
C LEU A 11 -8.37 -15.08 -12.38
N LYS A 12 -9.37 -15.69 -11.74
CA LYS A 12 -10.77 -15.27 -11.79
C LYS A 12 -11.20 -14.51 -10.55
N ASP A 13 -10.66 -14.90 -9.39
CA ASP A 13 -11.20 -14.47 -8.09
C ASP A 13 -10.49 -13.22 -7.54
N ALA A 14 -9.23 -12.97 -7.94
CA ALA A 14 -8.53 -11.75 -7.58
C ALA A 14 -9.07 -10.54 -8.38
N PRO A 15 -8.86 -9.30 -7.88
CA PRO A 15 -9.18 -8.09 -8.62
C PRO A 15 -8.56 -8.15 -10.03
N GLN A 16 -9.42 -8.13 -11.06
CA GLN A 16 -9.00 -8.38 -12.45
C GLN A 16 -7.95 -7.38 -12.94
N ARG A 17 -7.95 -6.17 -12.38
CA ARG A 17 -6.92 -5.16 -12.64
C ARG A 17 -5.54 -5.60 -12.16
N LEU A 18 -5.43 -6.21 -10.98
CA LEU A 18 -4.15 -6.71 -10.47
C LEU A 18 -3.68 -7.93 -11.28
N VAL A 19 -4.61 -8.78 -11.73
CA VAL A 19 -4.31 -9.88 -12.67
C VAL A 19 -3.79 -9.34 -14.00
N TYR A 20 -4.40 -8.28 -14.55
CA TYR A 20 -3.93 -7.60 -15.74
C TYR A 20 -2.51 -7.07 -15.54
N ILE A 21 -2.26 -6.35 -14.44
CA ILE A 21 -0.94 -5.82 -14.12
C ILE A 21 0.10 -6.94 -14.03
N ASP A 22 -0.18 -8.05 -13.34
CA ASP A 22 0.72 -9.21 -13.23
C ASP A 22 1.03 -9.85 -14.59
N ARG A 23 0.04 -9.96 -15.48
CA ARG A 23 0.22 -10.57 -16.81
C ARG A 23 1.01 -9.71 -17.79
N TYR A 24 0.86 -8.39 -17.71
CA TYR A 24 1.41 -7.45 -18.71
C TYR A 24 2.52 -6.55 -18.14
N GLN A 25 3.20 -6.96 -17.06
CA GLN A 25 4.23 -6.13 -16.41
C GLN A 25 5.32 -5.63 -17.36
N SER A 26 5.79 -6.46 -18.28
CA SER A 26 6.86 -6.08 -19.23
C SER A 26 6.41 -5.01 -20.23
N GLU A 27 5.12 -4.99 -20.57
CA GLU A 27 4.55 -4.01 -21.50
C GLU A 27 4.22 -2.70 -20.78
N LEU A 28 3.65 -2.81 -19.57
CA LEU A 28 3.30 -1.65 -18.74
C LEU A 28 4.54 -0.93 -18.20
N TYR A 29 5.62 -1.68 -17.92
CA TYR A 29 6.84 -1.18 -17.31
C TYR A 29 8.08 -1.66 -18.08
N PRO A 30 8.30 -1.14 -19.30
CA PRO A 30 9.36 -1.62 -20.19
C PRO A 30 10.77 -1.34 -19.66
N GLU A 31 10.93 -0.34 -18.79
CA GLU A 31 12.21 -0.03 -18.13
C GLU A 31 12.64 -1.11 -17.13
N GLY A 32 11.75 -2.04 -16.77
CA GLY A 32 12.00 -3.08 -15.78
C GLY A 32 12.13 -2.53 -14.35
N ASN A 33 12.65 -3.36 -13.44
CA ASN A 33 12.93 -3.01 -12.04
C ASN A 33 11.77 -2.39 -11.24
N ARG A 34 10.52 -2.64 -11.64
CA ARG A 34 9.32 -2.18 -10.93
C ARG A 34 8.61 -3.33 -10.23
N ARG A 35 8.29 -3.13 -8.97
CA ARG A 35 7.29 -3.92 -8.24
C ARG A 35 6.08 -3.03 -7.98
N VAL A 36 4.91 -3.54 -8.29
CA VAL A 36 3.65 -2.83 -8.04
C VAL A 36 3.33 -2.95 -6.56
N VAL A 37 3.19 -1.81 -5.89
CA VAL A 37 2.86 -1.73 -4.47
C VAL A 37 1.35 -1.60 -4.34
N VAL A 38 0.76 -2.43 -3.49
CA VAL A 38 -0.69 -2.50 -3.27
C VAL A 38 -0.98 -2.27 -1.80
N LEU A 39 -1.89 -1.36 -1.49
CA LEU A 39 -2.57 -1.30 -0.21
C LEU A 39 -3.55 -2.47 -0.17
N SER A 40 -3.19 -3.56 0.49
CA SER A 40 -4.03 -4.76 0.54
C SER A 40 -5.28 -4.55 1.40
N GLN A 41 -5.09 -3.99 2.59
CA GLN A 41 -6.13 -3.72 3.58
C GLN A 41 -5.70 -2.58 4.51
N VAL A 42 -6.68 -1.95 5.15
CA VAL A 42 -6.46 -1.01 6.26
C VAL A 42 -6.76 -1.71 7.58
N LEU A 43 -5.86 -1.60 8.56
CA LEU A 43 -6.12 -2.04 9.93
C LEU A 43 -6.82 -0.89 10.67
N PRO A 44 -8.01 -1.13 11.27
CA PRO A 44 -8.71 -0.09 12.02
C PRO A 44 -7.88 0.49 13.18
N ALA A 45 -7.75 1.82 13.22
CA ALA A 45 -7.07 2.61 14.23
C ALA A 45 -7.66 4.04 14.22
N ASN A 46 -7.36 4.90 15.21
CA ASN A 46 -7.93 6.25 15.17
C ASN A 46 -7.35 7.06 14.00
N SER A 47 -6.06 6.85 13.69
CA SER A 47 -5.39 7.45 12.53
C SER A 47 -5.95 7.00 11.17
N THR A 48 -6.78 5.96 11.11
CA THR A 48 -7.35 5.41 9.85
C THR A 48 -8.88 5.48 9.78
N ILE A 49 -9.53 6.24 10.67
CA ILE A 49 -11.00 6.40 10.68
C ILE A 49 -11.51 6.84 9.30
N GLY A 50 -12.46 6.07 8.75
CA GLY A 50 -13.07 6.36 7.46
C GLY A 50 -12.31 5.75 6.28
N TYR A 51 -11.21 5.04 6.51
CA TYR A 51 -10.45 4.31 5.50
C TYR A 51 -10.61 2.79 5.61
N ASP A 52 -11.40 2.31 6.55
CA ASP A 52 -11.51 0.88 6.91
C ASP A 52 -11.99 -0.01 5.76
N GLU A 53 -12.73 0.55 4.79
CA GLU A 53 -13.23 -0.17 3.61
C GLU A 53 -12.23 -0.20 2.44
N PHE A 54 -11.15 0.57 2.52
CA PHE A 54 -10.17 0.62 1.44
C PHE A 54 -9.24 -0.59 1.44
N GLY A 55 -9.06 -1.13 0.24
CA GLY A 55 -8.21 -2.29 0.02
C GLY A 55 -8.03 -2.53 -1.47
N PHE A 56 -7.01 -3.31 -1.78
CA PHE A 56 -6.59 -3.63 -3.15
C PHE A 56 -6.36 -2.38 -4.02
N LEU A 57 -5.83 -1.30 -3.45
CA LEU A 57 -5.49 -0.07 -4.17
C LEU A 57 -4.03 -0.10 -4.60
N THR A 58 -3.74 0.32 -5.83
CA THR A 58 -2.38 0.46 -6.35
C THR A 58 -1.79 1.78 -5.88
N VAL A 59 -0.69 1.73 -5.13
CA VAL A 59 0.01 2.94 -4.67
C VAL A 59 0.90 3.46 -5.79
N GLU A 60 0.66 4.70 -6.21
CA GLU A 60 1.44 5.36 -7.27
C GLU A 60 2.52 6.27 -6.69
N LYS A 61 2.14 7.09 -5.69
CA LYS A 61 3.06 8.01 -5.03
C LYS A 61 2.83 8.06 -3.53
N VAL A 62 3.87 8.40 -2.80
CA VAL A 62 3.77 8.85 -1.42
C VAL A 62 4.56 10.13 -1.25
N ASN A 63 3.94 11.15 -0.65
CA ASN A 63 4.54 12.45 -0.42
C ASN A 63 5.15 13.04 -1.73
N GLY A 64 4.43 12.87 -2.84
CA GLY A 64 4.85 13.31 -4.18
C GLY A 64 5.94 12.47 -4.84
N LYS A 65 6.49 11.44 -4.18
CA LYS A 65 7.53 10.54 -4.72
C LYS A 65 6.91 9.30 -5.35
N GLU A 66 7.33 8.96 -6.56
CA GLU A 66 6.87 7.75 -7.26
C GLU A 66 7.32 6.48 -6.52
N ILE A 67 6.38 5.54 -6.34
CA ILE A 67 6.62 4.27 -5.65
C ILE A 67 6.76 3.15 -6.67
N LYS A 68 7.96 2.55 -6.73
CA LYS A 68 8.29 1.43 -7.62
C LYS A 68 8.66 0.16 -6.85
N SER A 69 8.66 0.22 -5.52
CA SER A 69 8.99 -0.88 -4.63
C SER A 69 8.52 -0.60 -3.19
N LEU A 70 8.48 -1.62 -2.35
CA LEU A 70 8.22 -1.46 -0.91
C LEU A 70 9.31 -0.62 -0.21
N ARG A 71 10.55 -0.61 -0.73
CA ARG A 71 11.63 0.22 -0.19
C ARG A 71 11.37 1.70 -0.47
N ASP A 72 10.91 2.03 -1.68
CA ASP A 72 10.55 3.41 -2.02
C ASP A 72 9.42 3.91 -1.11
N LEU A 73 8.42 3.05 -0.85
CA LEU A 73 7.34 3.35 0.09
C LEU A 73 7.88 3.65 1.49
N ALA A 74 8.69 2.73 2.04
CA ALA A 74 9.27 2.86 3.37
C ALA A 74 10.13 4.13 3.54
N GLU A 75 10.84 4.55 2.50
CA GLU A 75 11.61 5.80 2.51
C GLU A 75 10.73 7.04 2.33
N ALA A 76 9.68 6.96 1.52
CA ALA A 76 8.79 8.09 1.25
C ALA A 76 7.96 8.49 2.47
N VAL A 77 7.45 7.52 3.24
CA VAL A 77 6.62 7.78 4.44
C VAL A 77 7.39 8.49 5.56
N LYS A 78 8.73 8.37 5.59
CA LYS A 78 9.60 9.02 6.59
C LYS A 78 9.68 10.55 6.43
N GLN A 79 9.16 11.10 5.32
CA GLN A 79 9.25 12.51 4.97
C GLN A 79 7.85 13.10 4.75
N PRO A 80 7.05 13.28 5.82
CA PRO A 80 5.69 13.81 5.70
C PRO A 80 5.68 15.25 5.15
N LEU A 81 4.63 15.58 4.41
CA LEU A 81 4.40 16.91 3.83
C LEU A 81 3.30 17.62 4.61
N ASP A 82 3.61 18.79 5.14
CA ASP A 82 2.70 19.60 5.94
C ASP A 82 2.10 18.85 7.14
N GLY A 83 2.85 17.90 7.71
CA GLY A 83 2.42 17.06 8.83
C GLY A 83 1.71 15.76 8.41
N PHE A 84 1.46 15.54 7.11
CA PHE A 84 0.71 14.39 6.62
C PHE A 84 1.57 13.41 5.81
N ILE A 85 1.22 12.13 5.90
CA ILE A 85 1.63 11.11 4.94
C ILE A 85 0.54 11.05 3.87
N LYS A 86 0.86 11.52 2.66
CA LYS A 86 -0.07 11.57 1.52
C LYS A 86 0.20 10.40 0.60
N ILE A 87 -0.76 9.49 0.45
CA ILE A 87 -0.68 8.28 -0.36
C ILE A 87 -1.59 8.45 -1.57
N GLU A 88 -1.02 8.58 -2.77
CA GLU A 88 -1.78 8.65 -4.02
C GLU A 88 -1.99 7.25 -4.59
N THR A 89 -3.23 6.94 -4.98
CA THR A 89 -3.64 5.64 -5.50
C THR A 89 -4.19 5.74 -6.91
N ALA A 90 -3.98 4.70 -7.71
CA ALA A 90 -4.48 4.65 -9.08
C ALA A 90 -6.02 4.59 -9.12
N GLU A 91 -6.65 4.01 -8.11
CA GLU A 91 -8.10 3.86 -7.96
C GLU A 91 -8.64 4.87 -6.93
N ASP A 92 -9.97 5.03 -6.90
CA ASP A 92 -10.62 5.88 -5.90
C ASP A 92 -10.29 5.38 -4.49
N PRO A 93 -10.03 6.30 -3.53
CA PRO A 93 -10.33 7.74 -3.57
C PRO A 93 -9.25 8.64 -4.22
N LYS A 94 -8.26 8.06 -4.92
CA LYS A 94 -7.08 8.72 -5.53
C LYS A 94 -6.06 9.26 -4.54
N GLN A 95 -6.47 9.59 -3.32
CA GLN A 95 -5.56 10.05 -2.28
C GLN A 95 -6.09 9.68 -0.91
N LEU A 96 -5.18 9.19 -0.06
CA LEU A 96 -5.37 8.97 1.37
C LEU A 96 -4.39 9.86 2.11
N GLU A 97 -4.83 10.49 3.19
CA GLU A 97 -3.97 11.32 4.03
C GLU A 97 -4.04 10.86 5.48
N LEU A 98 -2.87 10.66 6.09
CA LEU A 98 -2.72 10.26 7.48
C LEU A 98 -1.93 11.33 8.23
N ASP A 99 -2.37 11.73 9.42
CA ASP A 99 -1.57 12.61 10.29
C ASP A 99 -0.33 11.84 10.76
N ALA A 100 0.86 12.34 10.43
CA ALA A 100 2.11 11.64 10.70
C ALA A 100 2.40 11.53 12.20
N SER A 101 1.91 12.48 13.00
CA SER A 101 2.10 12.48 14.45
C SER A 101 1.20 11.46 15.14
N GLU A 102 -0.04 11.31 14.68
CA GLU A 102 -0.96 10.27 15.18
C GLU A 102 -0.46 8.88 14.80
N VAL A 103 -0.07 8.67 13.54
CA VAL A 103 0.51 7.39 13.08
C VAL A 103 1.71 6.98 13.94
N ALA A 104 2.61 7.92 14.24
CA ALA A 104 3.79 7.65 15.07
C ALA A 104 3.44 7.29 16.52
N GLN A 105 2.41 7.94 17.09
CA GLN A 105 1.95 7.66 18.46
C GLN A 105 1.25 6.31 18.57
N GLU A 106 0.50 5.91 17.54
CA GLU A 106 -0.32 4.69 17.56
C GLU A 106 0.44 3.44 17.12
N ALA A 107 1.57 3.57 16.42
CA ALA A 107 2.31 2.46 15.80
C ALA A 107 2.55 1.27 16.74
N ALA A 108 2.98 1.51 17.99
CA ALA A 108 3.22 0.46 18.97
C ALA A 108 1.92 -0.28 19.36
N SER A 109 0.85 0.48 19.60
CA SER A 109 -0.46 -0.09 19.97
C SER A 109 -1.07 -0.89 18.82
N VAL A 110 -0.96 -0.41 17.57
CA VAL A 110 -1.40 -1.15 16.38
C VAL A 110 -0.61 -2.44 16.23
N GLN A 111 0.71 -2.39 16.42
CA GLN A 111 1.55 -3.59 16.36
C GLN A 111 1.10 -4.65 17.38
N GLU A 112 0.84 -4.25 18.62
CA GLU A 112 0.40 -5.14 19.70
C GLU A 112 -1.02 -5.67 19.46
N ASN A 113 -1.99 -4.79 19.18
CA ASN A 113 -3.40 -5.14 19.04
C ASN A 113 -3.66 -6.13 17.90
N TYR A 114 -2.89 -6.05 16.82
CA TYR A 114 -3.00 -6.94 15.66
C TYR A 114 -1.97 -8.09 15.67
N GLY A 115 -1.18 -8.23 16.74
CA GLY A 115 -0.21 -9.32 16.90
C GLY A 115 0.89 -9.33 15.82
N LEU A 116 1.31 -8.16 15.35
CA LEU A 116 2.26 -8.03 14.25
C LEU A 116 3.70 -8.25 14.77
N PRO A 117 4.45 -9.25 14.24
CA PRO A 117 5.83 -9.48 14.68
C PRO A 117 6.78 -8.34 14.27
N ALA A 118 6.45 -7.61 13.21
CA ALA A 118 7.14 -6.42 12.74
C ALA A 118 6.18 -5.55 11.92
N LEU A 119 6.44 -4.24 11.85
CA LEU A 119 5.65 -3.29 11.05
C LEU A 119 6.08 -3.25 9.57
N GLU A 120 7.27 -3.76 9.25
CA GLU A 120 7.76 -3.82 7.88
C GLU A 120 8.54 -5.11 7.59
N ARG A 121 8.47 -5.55 6.34
CA ARG A 121 9.32 -6.61 5.77
C ARG A 121 9.63 -6.27 4.32
N LEU A 122 10.87 -5.83 4.07
CA LEU A 122 11.29 -5.27 2.77
C LEU A 122 12.07 -6.26 1.89
N GLU A 123 12.23 -7.51 2.34
CA GLU A 123 12.93 -8.60 1.64
C GLU A 123 11.98 -9.48 0.83
#